data_AF-A0A926VE75-F1
#
_entry.id   AF-A0A926VE75-F1
#
_cell.length_a   1.000
_cell.length_b   1.000
_cell.length_c   1.000
_cell.angle_alpha   90.00
_cell.angle_beta   90.00
_cell.angle_gamma   90.00
#
_symmetry.space_group_name_H-M   'P 1'
#
loop_
_entity.id
_entity.type
_entity.pdbx_description
1 polymer ?
#
loop_
_entity_poly.entity_id
_entity_poly.type
_entity_poly.pdbx_seq_one_letter_code
_entity_poly.pdbx_strand_id
1 'polypeptide(L)'
;MKFDRVASYPAPIRLAIFLVILLLLWLPIAAPINFIVMDRNSATILTMGLLFVEFLLLLRIWGKKVYRQSHLLKNYGLVSTQQNLLDLLKGLDIALVFTLGLFAIEGIFGLVIWQNSEQLPRTILEGLISALGVGFAEELVFRGWLLDELQRDYRPNTALWVNAIIFASLHFLKPFNEMIRTLPTFPALLLLGLTLVWAKRGSKGKLGLSIGLHAGLVWGYYIINVGQLVNFSDRVPEWVTGIDKNPLAGVMGLIFLGILAFWMRKRAKGIESDRIFPK
;
A
#
# COMPACT_ATOMS: atom_id res chain seq x y z
N MET A 1 -6.68 33.31 2.16
CA MET A 1 -5.88 32.71 3.26
C MET A 1 -4.40 32.89 2.93
N LYS A 2 -3.55 33.41 3.84
CA LYS A 2 -2.09 33.38 3.62
C LYS A 2 -1.65 31.93 3.73
N PHE A 3 -1.36 31.27 2.60
CA PHE A 3 -1.03 29.84 2.54
C PHE A 3 0.13 29.46 3.47
N ASP A 4 1.06 30.39 3.72
CA ASP A 4 2.18 30.22 4.65
C ASP A 4 1.71 29.94 6.10
N ARG A 5 0.53 30.42 6.53
CA ARG A 5 0.00 30.15 7.88
C ARG A 5 -0.49 28.71 8.05
N VAL A 6 -0.82 28.03 6.96
CA VAL A 6 -1.28 26.63 7.02
C VAL A 6 -0.13 25.72 7.47
N ALA A 7 1.11 26.05 7.12
CA ALA A 7 2.27 25.25 7.50
C ALA A 7 2.45 25.15 9.03
N SER A 8 1.99 26.15 9.78
CA SER A 8 2.04 26.16 11.24
C SER A 8 0.85 25.48 11.93
N TYR A 9 -0.18 25.06 11.19
CA TYR A 9 -1.31 24.34 11.78
C TYR A 9 -0.92 22.91 12.15
N PRO A 10 -1.52 22.30 13.18
CA PRO A 10 -1.30 20.88 13.50
C PRO A 10 -1.59 19.95 12.32
N ALA A 11 -0.86 18.84 12.23
CA ALA A 11 -0.95 17.86 11.14
C ALA A 11 -2.39 17.41 10.83
N PRO A 12 -3.27 17.10 11.81
CA PRO A 12 -4.66 16.75 11.52
C PRO A 12 -5.42 17.85 10.76
N ILE A 13 -5.17 19.12 11.07
CA ILE A 13 -5.80 20.25 10.40
C ILE A 13 -5.23 20.42 8.98
N ARG A 14 -3.92 20.28 8.79
CA ARG A 14 -3.29 20.34 7.46
C ARG A 14 -3.81 19.22 6.55
N LEU A 15 -3.93 18.00 7.08
CA LEU A 15 -4.52 16.85 6.40
C LEU A 15 -5.99 17.10 6.02
N ALA A 16 -6.80 17.60 6.96
CA ALA A 16 -8.21 17.89 6.71
C ALA A 16 -8.39 18.95 5.62
N ILE A 17 -7.63 20.05 5.67
CA ILE A 17 -7.66 21.09 4.63
C ILE A 17 -7.28 20.51 3.27
N PHE A 18 -6.21 19.71 3.20
CA PHE A 18 -5.76 19.09 1.96
C PHE A 18 -6.85 18.17 1.37
N LEU A 19 -7.43 17.30 2.20
CA LEU A 19 -8.48 16.36 1.78
C LEU A 19 -9.77 17.09 1.36
N VAL A 20 -10.17 18.14 2.06
CA VAL A 20 -11.34 18.95 1.68
C VAL A 20 -11.11 19.61 0.33
N ILE A 21 -9.94 20.19 0.08
CA ILE A 21 -9.62 20.79 -1.22
C ILE A 21 -9.67 19.72 -2.33
N LEU A 22 -9.04 18.56 -2.08
CA LEU A 22 -9.06 17.44 -3.02
C LEU A 22 -10.49 16.97 -3.33
N LEU A 23 -11.34 16.82 -2.32
CA LEU A 23 -12.73 16.40 -2.52
C LEU A 23 -13.56 17.45 -3.27
N LEU A 24 -13.39 18.74 -2.94
CA LEU A 24 -14.12 19.83 -3.59
C LEU A 24 -13.77 19.98 -5.07
N LEU A 25 -12.52 19.69 -5.45
CA LEU A 25 -12.05 19.73 -6.83
C LEU A 25 -12.42 18.45 -7.59
N TRP A 26 -12.36 17.30 -6.94
CA TRP A 26 -12.64 15.99 -7.55
C TRP A 26 -14.14 15.73 -7.78
N LEU A 27 -15.00 15.99 -6.78
CA LEU A 27 -16.43 15.64 -6.82
C LEU A 27 -17.18 16.20 -8.05
N PRO A 28 -16.98 17.47 -8.46
CA PRO A 28 -17.63 18.02 -9.65
C PRO A 28 -17.28 17.30 -10.96
N ILE A 29 -16.13 16.62 -11.01
CA ILE A 29 -15.68 15.84 -12.17
C ILE A 29 -16.15 14.39 -12.04
N ALA A 30 -16.02 13.80 -10.85
CA ALA A 30 -16.34 12.41 -10.60
C ALA A 30 -17.84 12.11 -10.66
N ALA A 31 -18.70 13.04 -10.20
CA ALA A 31 -20.14 12.83 -10.21
C ALA A 31 -20.70 12.68 -11.64
N PRO A 32 -20.45 13.59 -12.60
CA PRO A 32 -20.88 13.40 -13.99
C PRO A 32 -20.38 12.11 -14.63
N ILE A 33 -19.12 11.72 -14.39
CA ILE A 33 -18.55 10.48 -14.94
C ILE A 33 -19.35 9.27 -14.46
N ASN A 34 -19.70 9.20 -13.16
CA ASN A 34 -20.50 8.10 -12.62
C ASN A 34 -21.96 8.08 -13.12
N PHE A 35 -22.49 9.20 -13.62
CA PHE A 35 -23.81 9.26 -14.25
C PHE A 35 -23.78 8.90 -15.75
N ILE A 36 -22.69 9.22 -16.45
CA ILE A 36 -22.59 9.08 -17.92
C ILE A 36 -21.98 7.73 -18.33
N VAL A 37 -20.94 7.27 -17.63
CA VAL A 37 -20.21 6.05 -18.00
C VAL A 37 -21.00 4.84 -17.50
N MET A 38 -21.53 4.05 -18.45
CA MET A 38 -22.39 2.91 -18.13
C MET A 38 -21.62 1.74 -17.47
N ASP A 39 -20.38 1.50 -17.89
CA ASP A 39 -19.55 0.45 -17.29
C ASP A 39 -18.93 0.94 -15.97
N ARG A 40 -19.34 0.31 -14.86
CA ARG A 40 -18.91 0.71 -13.51
C ARG A 40 -17.41 0.55 -13.30
N ASN A 41 -16.78 -0.45 -13.91
CA ASN A 41 -15.34 -0.68 -13.78
C ASN A 41 -14.56 0.45 -14.46
N SER A 42 -14.93 0.78 -15.70
CA SER A 42 -14.36 1.90 -16.45
C SER A 42 -14.58 3.23 -15.74
N ALA A 43 -15.78 3.48 -15.20
CA ALA A 43 -16.07 4.67 -14.42
C ALA A 43 -15.17 4.77 -13.18
N THR A 44 -14.98 3.66 -12.45
CA THR A 44 -14.11 3.61 -11.27
C THR A 44 -12.65 3.85 -11.62
N ILE A 45 -12.13 3.18 -12.64
CA ILE A 45 -10.75 3.36 -13.12
C ILE A 45 -10.51 4.81 -13.52
N LEU A 46 -11.43 5.40 -14.29
CA LEU A 46 -11.31 6.78 -14.75
C LEU A 46 -11.37 7.78 -13.58
N THR A 47 -12.36 7.66 -12.70
CA THR A 47 -12.55 8.60 -11.58
C THR A 47 -11.42 8.51 -10.55
N MET A 48 -10.93 7.31 -10.24
CA MET A 48 -9.79 7.12 -9.33
C MET A 48 -8.46 7.52 -9.98
N GLY A 49 -8.29 7.27 -11.28
CA GLY A 49 -7.14 7.76 -12.04
C GLY A 49 -7.07 9.29 -12.04
N LEU A 50 -8.20 9.97 -12.28
CA LEU A 50 -8.31 11.43 -12.21
C LEU A 50 -8.05 11.95 -10.80
N LEU A 51 -8.61 11.31 -9.76
CA LEU A 51 -8.33 11.65 -8.35
C LEU A 51 -6.83 11.61 -8.06
N PHE A 52 -6.14 10.58 -8.55
CA PHE A 52 -4.72 10.42 -8.31
C PHE A 52 -3.87 11.46 -9.07
N VAL A 53 -4.24 11.78 -10.32
CA VAL A 53 -3.60 12.87 -11.07
C VAL A 53 -3.80 14.21 -10.35
N GLU A 54 -5.02 14.48 -9.91
CA GLU A 54 -5.35 15.68 -9.15
C GLU A 54 -4.57 15.76 -7.84
N PHE A 55 -4.48 14.65 -7.10
CA PHE A 55 -3.66 14.53 -5.91
C PHE A 55 -2.19 14.89 -6.18
N LEU A 56 -1.60 14.39 -7.27
CA LEU A 56 -0.22 14.73 -7.66
C LEU A 56 -0.04 16.22 -7.98
N LEU A 57 -0.99 16.84 -8.68
CA LEU A 57 -0.96 18.26 -8.99
C LEU A 57 -1.10 19.10 -7.72
N LEU A 58 -2.04 18.73 -6.85
CA LEU A 58 -2.29 19.41 -5.58
C LEU A 58 -1.07 19.30 -4.66
N LEU A 59 -0.39 18.16 -4.59
CA LEU A 59 0.86 18.01 -3.85
C LEU A 59 1.96 18.97 -4.32
N ARG A 60 2.10 19.16 -5.65
CA ARG A 60 3.08 20.10 -6.21
C ARG A 60 2.74 21.55 -5.85
N ILE A 61 1.46 21.91 -5.89
CA ILE A 61 0.98 23.24 -5.52
C ILE A 61 1.15 23.46 -4.01
N TRP A 62 0.74 22.48 -3.20
CA TRP A 62 0.85 22.49 -1.75
C TRP A 62 2.29 22.67 -1.29
N GLY A 63 3.23 21.91 -1.86
CA GLY A 63 4.65 22.07 -1.56
C GLY A 63 5.16 23.47 -1.82
N LYS A 64 4.80 24.07 -2.96
CA LYS A 64 5.22 25.44 -3.30
C LYS A 64 4.56 26.50 -2.43
N LYS A 65 3.25 26.39 -2.16
CA LYS A 65 2.45 27.44 -1.53
C LYS A 65 2.42 27.37 -0.01
N VAL A 66 2.46 26.16 0.56
CA VAL A 66 2.40 25.93 2.02
C VAL A 66 3.81 25.76 2.58
N TYR A 67 4.63 24.91 1.96
CA TYR A 67 5.97 24.59 2.49
C TYR A 67 7.12 25.34 1.84
N ARG A 68 6.87 26.13 0.78
CA ARG A 68 7.91 26.78 -0.03
C ARG A 68 8.97 25.80 -0.55
N GLN A 69 8.58 24.56 -0.81
CA GLN A 69 9.39 23.46 -1.34
C GLN A 69 8.92 23.08 -2.75
N SER A 70 9.75 23.35 -3.76
CA SER A 70 9.42 23.06 -5.17
C SER A 70 9.48 21.57 -5.54
N HIS A 71 10.19 20.75 -4.76
CA HIS A 71 10.49 19.35 -5.06
C HIS A 71 9.94 18.37 -4.01
N LEU A 72 8.76 18.65 -3.47
CA LEU A 72 8.17 17.88 -2.36
C LEU A 72 8.04 16.38 -2.65
N LEU A 73 7.71 15.98 -3.89
CA LEU A 73 7.65 14.56 -4.28
C LEU A 73 9.00 13.84 -4.14
N LYS A 74 10.13 14.54 -4.36
CA LYS A 74 11.45 13.95 -4.12
C LYS A 74 11.70 13.74 -2.63
N ASN A 75 11.25 14.66 -1.77
CA ASN A 75 11.33 14.53 -0.31
C ASN A 75 10.48 13.35 0.18
N TYR A 76 9.35 13.09 -0.48
CA TYR A 76 8.54 11.89 -0.23
C TYR A 76 9.24 10.59 -0.64
N GLY A 77 10.41 10.64 -1.26
CA GLY A 77 11.16 9.45 -1.68
C GLY A 77 10.84 8.99 -3.10
N LEU A 78 10.04 9.75 -3.87
CA LEU A 78 9.82 9.52 -5.29
C LEU A 78 10.97 10.13 -6.10
N VAL A 79 12.07 9.36 -6.20
CA VAL A 79 13.29 9.78 -6.89
C VAL A 79 13.56 8.89 -8.10
N SER A 80 13.93 9.50 -9.23
CA SER A 80 14.34 8.77 -10.43
C SER A 80 15.83 8.42 -10.34
N THR A 81 16.13 7.33 -9.65
CA THR A 81 17.51 6.81 -9.50
C THR A 81 17.51 5.32 -9.74
N GLN A 82 18.62 4.78 -10.28
CA GLN A 82 18.76 3.34 -10.50
C GLN A 82 18.56 2.54 -9.21
N GLN A 83 19.08 3.04 -8.08
CA GLN A 83 18.89 2.37 -6.80
C GLN A 83 17.40 2.32 -6.38
N ASN A 84 16.61 3.35 -6.65
CA ASN A 84 15.17 3.32 -6.33
C ASN A 84 14.42 2.29 -7.19
N LEU A 85 14.80 2.15 -8.46
CA LEU A 85 14.28 1.10 -9.34
C LEU A 85 14.70 -0.29 -8.87
N LEU A 86 15.96 -0.49 -8.51
CA LEU A 86 16.44 -1.76 -7.95
C LEU A 86 15.77 -2.10 -6.62
N ASP A 87 15.51 -1.10 -5.78
CA ASP A 87 14.76 -1.28 -4.53
C ASP A 87 13.32 -1.71 -4.82
N LEU A 88 12.67 -1.16 -5.85
CA LEU A 88 11.35 -1.59 -6.33
C LEU A 88 11.35 -3.02 -6.82
N LEU A 89 12.25 -3.38 -7.74
CA LEU A 89 12.33 -4.75 -8.26
C LEU A 89 12.60 -5.76 -7.14
N LYS A 90 13.54 -5.45 -6.24
CA LYS A 90 13.79 -6.28 -5.05
C LYS A 90 12.54 -6.44 -4.19
N GLY A 91 11.81 -5.36 -3.94
CA GLY A 91 10.56 -5.42 -3.17
C GLY A 91 9.53 -6.31 -3.83
N LEU A 92 9.35 -6.15 -5.15
CA LEU A 92 8.45 -6.95 -5.96
C LEU A 92 8.79 -8.45 -5.85
N ASP A 93 10.06 -8.80 -6.07
CA ASP A 93 10.56 -10.17 -6.01
C ASP A 93 10.39 -10.78 -4.62
N ILE A 94 10.80 -10.06 -3.57
CA ILE A 94 10.66 -10.50 -2.17
C ILE A 94 9.19 -10.83 -1.88
N ALA A 95 8.29 -9.89 -2.17
CA ALA A 95 6.89 -10.05 -1.83
C ALA A 95 6.21 -11.15 -2.65
N LEU A 96 6.54 -11.27 -3.94
CA LEU A 96 6.04 -12.36 -4.78
C LEU A 96 6.50 -13.73 -4.24
N VAL A 97 7.78 -13.87 -3.88
CA VAL A 97 8.32 -15.11 -3.29
C VAL A 97 7.63 -15.44 -1.97
N PHE A 98 7.35 -14.45 -1.12
CA PHE A 98 6.59 -14.67 0.12
C PHE A 98 5.17 -15.16 -0.16
N THR A 99 4.45 -14.54 -1.10
CA THR A 99 3.08 -14.93 -1.42
C THR A 99 3.02 -16.31 -2.08
N LEU A 100 3.86 -16.58 -3.08
CA LEU A 100 3.90 -17.90 -3.73
C LEU A 100 4.42 -18.99 -2.78
N GLY A 101 5.38 -18.65 -1.91
CA GLY A 101 5.88 -19.52 -0.86
C GLY A 101 4.81 -19.92 0.15
N LEU A 102 3.93 -19.00 0.53
CA LEU A 102 2.78 -19.29 1.38
C LEU A 102 1.90 -20.38 0.74
N PHE A 103 1.44 -20.17 -0.49
CA PHE A 103 0.58 -21.13 -1.19
C PHE A 103 1.31 -22.44 -1.51
N ALA A 104 2.61 -22.41 -1.77
CA ALA A 104 3.43 -23.61 -1.93
C ALA A 104 3.46 -24.45 -0.65
N ILE A 105 3.68 -23.82 0.51
CA ILE A 105 3.64 -24.51 1.80
C ILE A 105 2.24 -25.06 2.08
N GLU A 106 1.19 -24.26 1.87
CA GLU A 106 -0.20 -24.74 2.01
C GLU A 106 -0.48 -25.94 1.09
N GLY A 107 0.07 -25.94 -0.13
CA GLY A 107 -0.05 -27.05 -1.08
C GLY A 107 0.68 -28.31 -0.62
N ILE A 108 1.88 -28.18 -0.06
CA ILE A 108 2.66 -29.30 0.50
C ILE A 108 1.88 -29.97 1.65
N PHE A 109 1.23 -29.19 2.49
CA PHE A 109 0.37 -29.71 3.57
C PHE A 109 -1.02 -30.16 3.10
N GLY A 110 -1.31 -30.05 1.80
CA GLY A 110 -2.60 -30.40 1.21
C GLY A 110 -3.76 -29.51 1.67
N LEU A 111 -3.47 -28.29 2.14
CA LEU A 111 -4.46 -27.29 2.55
C LEU A 111 -5.07 -26.57 1.33
N VAL A 112 -4.31 -26.52 0.23
CA VAL A 112 -4.79 -26.07 -1.07
C VAL A 112 -4.57 -27.14 -2.14
N ILE A 113 -5.47 -27.16 -3.12
CA ILE A 113 -5.46 -28.05 -4.28
C ILE A 113 -5.21 -27.17 -5.51
N TRP A 114 -4.06 -27.38 -6.15
CA TRP A 114 -3.66 -26.66 -7.35
C TRP A 114 -4.60 -26.94 -8.52
N GLN A 115 -4.96 -25.88 -9.25
CA GLN A 115 -5.80 -25.91 -10.43
C GLN A 115 -5.00 -25.44 -11.65
N ASN A 116 -5.41 -25.90 -12.83
CA ASN A 116 -4.90 -25.37 -14.09
C ASN A 116 -5.69 -24.13 -14.50
N SER A 117 -5.02 -23.16 -15.11
CA SER A 117 -5.65 -21.95 -15.63
C SER A 117 -5.16 -21.64 -17.04
N GLU A 118 -6.07 -21.64 -18.00
CA GLU A 118 -5.76 -21.37 -19.42
C GLU A 118 -5.38 -19.90 -19.65
N GLN A 119 -5.77 -18.99 -18.75
CA GLN A 119 -5.55 -17.55 -18.90
C GLN A 119 -4.33 -17.04 -18.10
N LEU A 120 -3.51 -17.94 -17.55
CA LEU A 120 -2.44 -17.59 -16.63
C LEU A 120 -1.47 -16.52 -17.15
N PRO A 121 -0.96 -16.54 -18.40
CA PRO A 121 -0.07 -15.50 -18.90
C PRO A 121 -0.72 -14.11 -18.90
N ARG A 122 -2.01 -14.05 -19.24
CA ARG A 122 -2.80 -12.82 -19.24
C ARG A 122 -3.00 -12.31 -17.81
N THR A 123 -3.40 -13.18 -16.89
CA THR A 123 -3.56 -12.84 -15.47
C THR A 123 -2.26 -12.33 -14.85
N ILE A 124 -1.12 -12.92 -15.18
CA ILE A 124 0.20 -12.48 -14.72
C ILE A 124 0.46 -11.03 -15.17
N LEU A 125 0.24 -10.73 -16.45
CA LEU A 125 0.51 -9.40 -17.01
C LEU A 125 -0.48 -8.34 -16.51
N GLU A 126 -1.79 -8.63 -16.54
CA GLU A 126 -2.83 -7.73 -16.04
C GLU A 126 -2.65 -7.45 -14.54
N GLY A 127 -2.36 -8.49 -13.78
CA GLY A 127 -2.07 -8.40 -12.35
C GLY A 127 -0.85 -7.54 -12.06
N LEU A 128 0.23 -7.64 -12.85
CA LEU A 128 1.44 -6.86 -12.65
C LEU A 128 1.17 -5.36 -12.85
N ILE A 129 0.47 -5.01 -13.93
CA ILE A 129 0.13 -3.61 -14.24
C ILE A 129 -0.77 -3.04 -13.15
N SER A 130 -1.81 -3.78 -12.75
CA SER A 130 -2.73 -3.38 -11.69
C SER A 130 -2.01 -3.19 -10.36
N ALA A 131 -1.20 -4.17 -9.95
CA ALA A 131 -0.51 -4.15 -8.67
C ALA A 131 0.56 -3.06 -8.58
N LEU A 132 1.28 -2.78 -9.67
CA LEU A 132 2.21 -1.64 -9.73
C LEU A 132 1.46 -0.30 -9.63
N GLY A 133 0.31 -0.17 -10.28
CA GLY A 133 -0.54 1.02 -10.17
C GLY A 133 -1.02 1.27 -8.74
N VAL A 134 -1.61 0.23 -8.11
CA VAL A 134 -2.09 0.27 -6.72
C VAL A 134 -0.94 0.54 -5.76
N GLY A 135 0.14 -0.25 -5.82
CA GLY A 135 1.30 -0.08 -4.95
C GLY A 135 1.97 1.29 -5.12
N PHE A 136 2.03 1.83 -6.33
CA PHE A 136 2.55 3.18 -6.55
C PHE A 136 1.66 4.25 -5.92
N ALA A 137 0.36 4.22 -6.19
CA ALA A 137 -0.59 5.21 -5.72
C ALA A 137 -0.68 5.21 -4.19
N GLU A 138 -0.90 4.04 -3.61
CA GLU A 138 -1.05 3.89 -2.17
C GLU A 138 0.25 4.24 -1.44
N GLU A 139 1.42 3.74 -1.87
CA GLU A 139 2.66 4.06 -1.16
C GLU A 139 3.03 5.54 -1.26
N LEU A 140 2.66 6.23 -2.35
CA LEU A 140 2.84 7.66 -2.44
C LEU A 140 1.90 8.43 -1.50
N VAL A 141 0.65 8.00 -1.36
CA VAL A 141 -0.32 8.58 -0.42
C VAL A 141 0.12 8.32 1.03
N PHE A 142 0.37 7.06 1.38
CA PHE A 142 0.62 6.67 2.77
C PHE A 142 2.07 6.92 3.20
N ARG A 143 3.06 6.39 2.48
CA ARG A 143 4.47 6.44 2.90
C ARG A 143 5.16 7.68 2.37
N GLY A 144 4.64 8.28 1.29
CA GLY A 144 5.05 9.58 0.79
C GLY A 144 4.43 10.71 1.61
N TRP A 145 3.20 11.08 1.26
CA TRP A 145 2.51 12.27 1.77
C TRP A 145 2.10 12.17 3.24
N LEU A 146 1.25 11.21 3.62
CA LEU A 146 0.69 11.13 4.97
C LEU A 146 1.78 10.96 6.03
N LEU A 147 2.76 10.08 5.77
CA LEU A 147 3.88 9.87 6.69
C LEU A 147 4.73 11.13 6.84
N ASP A 148 5.08 11.83 5.75
CA ASP A 148 5.83 13.09 5.80
C ASP A 148 5.05 14.15 6.61
N GLU A 149 3.74 14.25 6.38
CA GLU A 149 2.85 15.18 7.04
C GLU A 149 2.80 14.95 8.56
N LEU A 150 2.71 13.69 8.98
CA LEU A 150 2.77 13.29 10.38
C LEU A 150 4.16 13.55 11.00
N GLN A 151 5.24 13.33 10.25
CA GLN A 151 6.61 13.49 10.76
C GLN A 151 7.03 14.94 11.00
N ARG A 152 6.29 15.92 10.46
CA ARG A 152 6.49 17.34 10.74
C ARG A 152 6.16 17.71 12.18
N ASP A 153 5.22 16.99 12.81
CA ASP A 153 4.69 17.34 14.13
C ASP A 153 4.90 16.23 15.16
N TYR A 154 5.09 14.99 14.72
CA TYR A 154 5.21 13.82 15.59
C TYR A 154 6.57 13.14 15.48
N ARG A 155 6.99 12.52 16.59
CA ARG A 155 8.20 11.68 16.62
C ARG A 155 8.09 10.55 15.59
N PRO A 156 9.21 10.10 14.98
CA PRO A 156 9.18 9.08 13.93
C PRO A 156 8.43 7.79 14.31
N ASN A 157 8.51 7.33 15.56
CA ASN A 157 7.79 6.13 15.98
C ASN A 157 6.27 6.36 16.09
N THR A 158 5.84 7.53 16.57
CA THR A 158 4.42 7.91 16.61
C THR A 158 3.85 8.03 15.19
N ALA A 159 4.56 8.72 14.30
CA ALA A 159 4.15 8.85 12.89
C ALA A 159 4.03 7.48 12.20
N LEU A 160 4.92 6.54 12.50
CA LEU A 160 4.86 5.16 11.98
C LEU A 160 3.58 4.43 12.41
N TRP A 161 3.24 4.46 13.70
CA TRP A 161 2.06 3.76 14.20
C TRP A 161 0.77 4.41 13.70
N VAL A 162 0.69 5.75 13.74
CA VAL A 162 -0.47 6.49 13.24
C VAL A 162 -0.67 6.23 11.74
N ASN A 163 0.41 6.24 10.95
CA ASN A 163 0.36 5.92 9.52
C ASN A 163 -0.16 4.51 9.25
N ALA A 164 0.36 3.51 9.96
CA ALA A 164 -0.04 2.11 9.80
C ALA A 164 -1.50 1.86 10.22
N ILE A 165 -1.96 2.50 11.31
CA ILE A 165 -3.35 2.42 11.78
C ILE A 165 -4.30 3.08 10.77
N ILE A 166 -3.96 4.26 10.25
CA ILE A 166 -4.78 4.92 9.21
C ILE A 166 -4.83 4.05 7.95
N PHE A 167 -3.70 3.52 7.49
CA PHE A 167 -3.64 2.60 6.35
C PHE A 167 -4.57 1.40 6.54
N ALA A 168 -4.47 0.71 7.68
CA ALA A 168 -5.30 -0.44 7.97
C ALA A 168 -6.78 -0.06 8.07
N SER A 169 -7.11 1.06 8.73
CA SER A 169 -8.49 1.49 8.94
C SER A 169 -9.18 1.90 7.63
N LEU A 170 -8.47 2.56 6.70
CA LEU A 170 -9.06 3.00 5.44
C LEU A 170 -9.47 1.84 4.51
N HIS A 171 -8.87 0.65 4.69
CA HIS A 171 -9.29 -0.57 3.98
C HIS A 171 -10.68 -1.09 4.41
N PHE A 172 -11.23 -0.53 5.50
CA PHE A 172 -12.58 -0.81 6.00
C PHE A 172 -13.58 0.30 5.65
N LEU A 173 -13.24 1.27 4.77
CA LEU A 173 -14.24 2.20 4.25
C LEU A 173 -15.16 1.50 3.24
N LYS A 174 -16.08 0.68 3.76
CA LYS A 174 -17.00 -0.20 3.04
C LYS A 174 -18.37 -0.21 3.75
N PRO A 175 -19.43 -0.77 3.15
CA PRO A 175 -20.68 -0.99 3.87
C PRO A 175 -20.46 -1.77 5.18
N PHE A 176 -21.22 -1.45 6.23
CA PHE A 176 -21.01 -1.94 7.60
C PHE A 176 -20.85 -3.47 7.69
N ASN A 177 -21.66 -4.23 6.95
CA ASN A 177 -21.59 -5.69 6.94
C ASN A 177 -20.24 -6.21 6.38
N GLU A 178 -19.73 -5.56 5.33
CA GLU A 178 -18.41 -5.89 4.76
C GLU A 178 -17.27 -5.52 5.71
N MET A 179 -17.44 -4.44 6.50
CA MET A 179 -16.47 -4.08 7.54
C MET A 179 -16.33 -5.19 8.58
N ILE A 180 -17.46 -5.69 9.10
CA ILE A 180 -17.48 -6.78 10.08
C ILE A 180 -16.89 -8.06 9.46
N ARG A 181 -17.34 -8.43 8.26
CA ARG A 181 -16.90 -9.66 7.58
C ARG A 181 -15.39 -9.69 7.39
N THR A 182 -14.81 -8.57 6.95
CA THR A 182 -13.37 -8.47 6.67
C THR A 182 -12.52 -8.10 7.89
N LEU A 183 -13.13 -7.85 9.07
CA LEU A 183 -12.43 -7.43 10.29
C LEU A 183 -11.22 -8.30 10.67
N PRO A 184 -11.25 -9.64 10.48
CA PRO A 184 -10.09 -10.49 10.73
C PRO A 184 -8.82 -10.13 9.95
N THR A 185 -8.93 -9.38 8.84
CA THR A 185 -7.78 -8.90 8.05
C THR A 185 -7.05 -7.72 8.69
N PHE A 186 -7.65 -7.03 9.67
CA PHE A 186 -7.09 -5.81 10.26
C PHE A 186 -5.66 -6.01 10.83
N PRO A 187 -5.36 -7.08 11.59
CA PRO A 187 -4.00 -7.29 12.11
C PRO A 187 -2.96 -7.42 10.99
N ALA A 188 -3.31 -8.09 9.88
CA ALA A 188 -2.43 -8.23 8.73
C ALA A 188 -2.22 -6.89 8.03
N LEU A 189 -3.28 -6.12 7.82
CA LEU A 189 -3.18 -4.78 7.21
C LEU A 189 -2.37 -3.80 8.08
N LEU A 190 -2.52 -3.85 9.40
CA LEU A 190 -1.70 -3.08 10.33
C LEU A 190 -0.23 -3.49 10.23
N LEU A 191 0.05 -4.79 10.20
CA LEU A 191 1.40 -5.34 10.10
C LEU A 191 2.06 -4.98 8.75
N LEU A 192 1.31 -5.05 7.65
CA LEU A 192 1.74 -4.56 6.34
C LEU A 192 2.00 -3.05 6.40
N GLY A 193 1.10 -2.31 7.04
CA GLY A 193 1.21 -0.94 7.53
C GLY A 193 2.63 -0.59 7.99
N LEU A 194 3.05 -1.27 9.06
CA LEU A 194 4.35 -1.10 9.71
C LEU A 194 5.51 -1.53 8.80
N THR A 195 5.35 -2.68 8.13
CA THR A 195 6.37 -3.28 7.23
C THR A 195 6.80 -2.32 6.15
N LEU A 196 5.85 -1.64 5.51
CA LEU A 196 6.12 -0.72 4.40
C LEU A 196 6.77 0.59 4.86
N VAL A 197 6.50 1.05 6.09
CA VAL A 197 7.26 2.17 6.70
C VAL A 197 8.70 1.74 7.01
N TRP A 198 8.90 0.53 7.54
CA TRP A 198 10.26 0.00 7.76
C TRP A 198 11.01 -0.20 6.44
N ALA A 199 10.34 -0.65 5.39
CA ALA A 199 10.92 -0.76 4.05
C ALA A 199 11.44 0.60 3.57
N LYS A 200 10.64 1.67 3.69
CA LYS A 200 11.06 3.04 3.34
C LYS A 200 12.27 3.50 4.16
N ARG A 201 12.32 3.19 5.45
CA ARG A 201 13.47 3.52 6.31
C ARG A 201 14.72 2.74 5.91
N GLY A 202 14.58 1.45 5.66
CA GLY A 202 15.63 0.54 5.17
C GLY A 202 16.12 0.84 3.75
N SER A 203 15.41 1.68 3.00
CA SER A 203 15.82 2.25 1.71
C SER A 203 16.23 3.73 1.82
N LYS A 204 16.68 4.19 2.99
CA LYS A 204 17.17 5.56 3.19
C LYS A 204 16.13 6.65 2.87
N GLY A 205 14.83 6.34 2.94
CA GLY A 205 13.72 7.27 2.68
C GLY A 205 13.09 7.14 1.30
N LYS A 206 13.63 6.29 0.41
CA LYS A 206 13.11 6.09 -0.95
C LYS A 206 11.88 5.18 -0.96
N LEU A 207 10.94 5.43 -1.87
CA LEU A 207 9.69 4.66 -1.93
C LEU A 207 9.79 3.33 -2.66
N GLY A 208 10.83 3.11 -3.48
CA GLY A 208 10.93 1.94 -4.37
C GLY A 208 10.65 0.63 -3.67
N LEU A 209 11.35 0.35 -2.57
CA LEU A 209 11.16 -0.91 -1.82
C LEU A 209 9.74 -1.06 -1.27
N SER A 210 9.12 0.01 -0.78
CA SER A 210 7.74 -0.04 -0.29
C SER A 210 6.77 -0.29 -1.43
N ILE A 211 6.92 0.41 -2.57
CA ILE A 211 6.10 0.21 -3.77
C ILE A 211 6.22 -1.24 -4.25
N GLY A 212 7.46 -1.74 -4.36
CA GLY A 212 7.75 -3.10 -4.77
C GLY A 212 7.11 -4.14 -3.85
N LEU A 213 7.31 -4.02 -2.54
CA LEU A 213 6.74 -4.97 -1.58
C LEU A 213 5.21 -4.97 -1.62
N HIS A 214 4.59 -3.79 -1.66
CA HIS A 214 3.14 -3.70 -1.73
C HIS A 214 2.62 -4.30 -3.05
N ALA A 215 3.18 -3.88 -4.18
CA ALA A 215 2.81 -4.41 -5.49
C ALA A 215 3.03 -5.91 -5.58
N GLY A 216 4.13 -6.46 -5.05
CA GLY A 216 4.41 -7.89 -5.13
C GLY A 216 3.44 -8.75 -4.32
N LEU A 217 2.97 -8.25 -3.17
CA LEU A 217 1.96 -8.94 -2.37
C LEU A 217 0.61 -8.97 -3.11
N VAL A 218 0.19 -7.80 -3.62
CA VAL A 218 -1.05 -7.67 -4.42
C VAL A 218 -0.97 -8.51 -5.68
N TRP A 219 0.16 -8.50 -6.37
CA TRP A 219 0.37 -9.25 -7.62
C TRP A 219 0.35 -10.76 -7.40
N GLY A 220 1.09 -11.27 -6.40
CA GLY A 220 1.07 -12.68 -6.06
C GLY A 220 -0.34 -13.15 -5.70
N TYR A 221 -1.08 -12.36 -4.91
CA TYR A 221 -2.47 -12.66 -4.58
C TYR A 221 -3.37 -12.62 -5.81
N TYR A 222 -3.19 -11.64 -6.70
CA TYR A 222 -3.93 -11.53 -7.95
C TYR A 222 -3.72 -12.77 -8.84
N ILE A 223 -2.47 -13.21 -9.02
CA ILE A 223 -2.15 -14.42 -9.80
C ILE A 223 -2.90 -15.63 -9.26
N ILE A 224 -2.87 -15.83 -7.94
CA ILE A 224 -3.49 -17.00 -7.30
C ILE A 224 -5.02 -16.90 -7.36
N ASN A 225 -5.59 -15.76 -6.97
CA ASN A 225 -7.03 -15.60 -6.79
C ASN A 225 -7.78 -15.36 -8.11
N VAL A 226 -7.30 -14.43 -8.95
CA VAL A 226 -7.93 -14.15 -10.25
C VAL A 226 -7.60 -15.26 -11.26
N GLY A 227 -6.39 -15.81 -11.18
CA GLY A 227 -6.02 -16.99 -11.97
C GLY A 227 -6.71 -18.28 -11.52
N GLN A 228 -7.41 -18.25 -10.37
CA GLN A 228 -8.11 -19.38 -9.78
C GLN A 228 -7.22 -20.62 -9.62
N LEU A 229 -5.94 -20.40 -9.26
CA LEU A 229 -4.91 -21.44 -9.25
C LEU A 229 -5.02 -22.40 -8.08
N VAL A 230 -5.86 -22.10 -7.09
CA VAL A 230 -6.02 -22.90 -5.88
C VAL A 230 -7.48 -22.99 -5.47
N ASN A 231 -7.87 -24.17 -4.98
CA ASN A 231 -9.05 -24.38 -4.16
C ASN A 231 -8.62 -24.80 -2.76
N PHE A 232 -9.25 -24.26 -1.72
CA PHE A 232 -8.99 -24.71 -0.35
C PHE A 232 -9.64 -26.09 -0.13
N SER A 233 -8.94 -26.97 0.61
CA SER A 233 -9.33 -28.38 0.76
C SER A 233 -10.25 -28.65 1.97
N ASP A 234 -10.59 -27.62 2.73
CA ASP A 234 -11.40 -27.67 3.97
C ASP A 234 -10.88 -28.64 5.04
N ARG A 235 -9.62 -29.08 4.94
CA ARG A 235 -8.96 -29.97 5.93
C ARG A 235 -8.72 -29.30 7.28
N VAL A 236 -8.61 -27.98 7.27
CA VAL A 236 -8.40 -27.15 8.46
C VAL A 236 -9.44 -26.02 8.46
N PRO A 237 -9.78 -25.45 9.63
CA PRO A 237 -10.68 -24.30 9.68
C PRO A 237 -10.16 -23.12 8.84
N GLU A 238 -11.07 -22.36 8.22
CA GLU A 238 -10.71 -21.24 7.34
C GLU A 238 -9.84 -20.17 8.02
N TRP A 239 -9.93 -19.98 9.34
CA TRP A 239 -9.08 -19.02 10.05
C TRP A 239 -7.58 -19.39 10.03
N VAL A 240 -7.24 -20.64 9.69
CA VAL A 240 -5.85 -21.08 9.52
C VAL A 240 -5.28 -20.57 8.19
N THR A 241 -5.98 -20.83 7.09
CA THR A 241 -5.52 -20.57 5.71
C THR A 241 -5.97 -19.21 5.17
N GLY A 242 -7.13 -18.72 5.61
CA GLY A 242 -7.71 -17.45 5.20
C GLY A 242 -9.23 -17.50 5.10
N ILE A 243 -9.92 -16.74 5.96
CA ILE A 243 -11.37 -16.54 5.90
C ILE A 243 -11.74 -15.92 4.54
N ASP A 244 -12.83 -16.37 3.94
CA ASP A 244 -13.30 -15.91 2.63
C ASP A 244 -12.24 -16.03 1.51
N LYS A 245 -11.39 -17.06 1.59
CA LYS A 245 -10.26 -17.30 0.67
C LYS A 245 -9.20 -16.19 0.68
N ASN A 246 -9.20 -15.32 1.69
CA ASN A 246 -8.24 -14.25 1.83
C ASN A 246 -7.12 -14.66 2.82
N PRO A 247 -5.89 -14.91 2.37
CA PRO A 247 -4.80 -15.35 3.24
C PRO A 247 -4.44 -14.31 4.30
N LEU A 248 -4.72 -13.02 4.07
CA LEU A 248 -4.51 -11.97 5.10
C LEU A 248 -5.47 -12.10 6.28
N ALA A 249 -6.57 -12.84 6.13
CA ALA A 249 -7.49 -13.17 7.21
C ALA A 249 -7.13 -14.50 7.91
N GLY A 250 -6.01 -15.14 7.54
CA GLY A 250 -5.56 -16.41 8.07
C GLY A 250 -4.30 -16.32 8.92
N VAL A 251 -4.13 -17.27 9.84
CA VAL A 251 -2.92 -17.37 10.69
C VAL A 251 -1.67 -17.62 9.85
N MET A 252 -1.75 -18.43 8.79
CA MET A 252 -0.61 -18.69 7.90
C MET A 252 -0.13 -17.40 7.22
N GLY A 253 -1.05 -16.59 6.69
CA GLY A 253 -0.71 -15.28 6.10
C GLY A 253 -0.14 -14.30 7.12
N LEU A 254 -0.69 -14.27 8.35
CA LEU A 254 -0.15 -13.45 9.44
C LEU A 254 1.28 -13.84 9.82
N ILE A 255 1.61 -15.15 9.87
CA ILE A 255 2.95 -15.65 10.16
C ILE A 255 3.93 -15.20 9.07
N PHE A 256 3.59 -15.42 7.79
CA PHE A 256 4.42 -15.01 6.66
C PHE A 256 4.66 -13.51 6.65
N LEU A 257 3.61 -12.72 6.85
CA LEU A 257 3.73 -11.28 6.94
C LEU A 257 4.53 -10.84 8.17
N GLY A 258 4.43 -11.56 9.29
CA GLY A 258 5.24 -11.35 10.49
C GLY A 258 6.73 -11.58 10.28
N ILE A 259 7.09 -12.63 9.53
CA ILE A 259 8.48 -12.89 9.14
C ILE A 259 9.01 -11.75 8.26
N LEU A 260 8.24 -11.34 7.25
CA LEU A 260 8.59 -10.22 6.38
C LEU A 260 8.75 -8.91 7.18
N ALA A 261 7.81 -8.63 8.07
CA ALA A 261 7.80 -7.47 8.95
C ALA A 261 9.03 -7.42 9.86
N PHE A 262 9.36 -8.54 10.49
CA PHE A 262 10.56 -8.67 11.33
C PHE A 262 11.84 -8.41 10.53
N TRP A 263 11.95 -8.99 9.34
CA TRP A 263 13.11 -8.80 8.49
C TRP A 263 13.25 -7.34 8.02
N MET A 264 12.15 -6.69 7.60
CA MET A 264 12.15 -5.27 7.23
C MET A 264 12.52 -4.37 8.41
N ARG A 265 12.02 -4.66 9.61
CA ARG A 265 12.37 -3.93 10.82
C ARG A 265 13.86 -4.04 11.15
N LYS A 266 14.44 -5.24 11.04
CA LYS A 266 15.88 -5.46 11.26
C LYS A 266 16.73 -4.69 10.25
N ARG A 267 16.35 -4.74 8.96
CA ARG A 267 17.00 -3.96 7.90
C ARG A 267 16.94 -2.46 8.17
N ALA A 268 15.78 -1.94 8.57
CA ALA A 268 15.62 -0.53 8.90
C ALA A 268 16.54 -0.08 10.05
N LYS A 269 16.61 -0.87 11.14
CA LYS A 269 17.51 -0.59 12.27
C LYS A 269 18.99 -0.62 11.88
N GLY A 270 19.40 -1.58 11.04
CA GLY A 270 20.79 -1.66 10.56
C GLY A 270 21.22 -0.38 9.84
N ILE A 271 20.37 0.10 8.92
CA ILE A 271 20.63 1.35 8.17
C ILE A 271 20.64 2.58 9.08
N GLU A 272 19.82 2.62 10.13
CA GLU A 272 19.83 3.69 11.12
C GLU A 272 21.13 3.68 11.94
N SER A 273 21.61 2.50 12.34
CA SER A 273 22.89 2.33 13.04
C SER A 273 24.09 2.79 12.19
N ASP A 274 24.15 2.38 10.92
CA ASP A 274 25.24 2.75 10.00
C ASP A 274 25.33 4.27 9.74
N ARG A 275 24.22 5.00 9.91
CA ARG A 275 24.21 6.47 9.81
C ARG A 275 24.79 7.14 11.05
N ILE A 276 24.62 6.55 12.22
CA ILE A 276 25.08 7.11 13.50
C ILE A 276 26.56 6.74 13.73
N PHE A 277 26.96 5.52 13.33
CA PHE A 277 28.31 4.99 13.48
C PHE A 277 28.83 4.48 12.13
N PRO A 278 29.29 5.37 11.23
CA PRO A 278 29.89 4.95 9.97
C PRO A 278 31.17 4.15 10.24
N LYS A 279 31.29 2.98 9.59
CA LYS A 279 32.51 2.16 9.62
C LYS A 279 33.61 2.75 8.76
#